data_AF-A0AA39G0Y3-F1
#
_entry.id   AF-A0AA39G0Y3-F1
#
_cell.length_a   1.000
_cell.length_b   1.000
_cell.length_c   1.000
_cell.angle_alpha   90.00
_cell.angle_beta   90.00
_cell.angle_gamma   90.00
#
_symmetry.space_group_name_H-M   'P 1'
#
loop_
_entity.id
_entity.type
_entity.pdbx_description
1 polymer ?
#
loop_
_entity_poly.entity_id
_entity_poly.type
_entity_poly.pdbx_seq_one_letter_code
_entity_poly.pdbx_strand_id
1 'polypeptide(L)'
;MEFKFEKVTFCFVIVIALTINIGEALQCYECIAVGTGTDECNGDIVVKSDGKNVIECDLSSMRAFHSKLQENSVLSQISNVFAVDSPSQTYRPQTKTPMACVKLGLKVGSESVILRTCQTAQTETVKPCQVTRDKIKKDFHDTVRVDSCDICESDKCNGSDKIKSSTLFITFIPLFASVFMGIIYRAA
;
A
#
# COMPACT_ATOMS: atom_id res chain seq x y z
N MET A 1 -10.47 -5.69 44.76
CA MET A 1 -9.95 -4.77 43.71
C MET A 1 -9.25 -5.51 42.56
N GLU A 2 -9.14 -6.84 42.61
CA GLU A 2 -8.59 -7.71 41.55
C GLU A 2 -9.47 -7.76 40.29
N PHE A 3 -10.78 -7.76 40.48
CA PHE A 3 -11.81 -7.85 39.43
C PHE A 3 -11.77 -6.73 38.36
N LYS A 4 -11.14 -5.59 38.65
CA LYS A 4 -10.99 -4.48 37.67
C LYS A 4 -9.76 -4.66 36.78
N PHE A 5 -8.72 -5.33 37.27
CA PHE A 5 -7.48 -5.54 36.51
C PHE A 5 -7.65 -6.64 35.47
N GLU A 6 -8.34 -7.73 35.82
CA GLU A 6 -8.70 -8.79 34.86
C GLU A 6 -9.52 -8.27 33.68
N LYS A 7 -10.47 -7.35 33.94
CA LYS A 7 -11.28 -6.73 32.88
C LYS A 7 -10.45 -5.85 31.95
N VAL A 8 -9.44 -5.14 32.46
CA VAL A 8 -8.55 -4.29 31.64
C VAL A 8 -7.63 -5.16 30.78
N THR A 9 -7.06 -6.22 31.34
CA THR A 9 -6.24 -7.18 30.58
C THR A 9 -7.06 -7.90 29.52
N PHE A 10 -8.29 -8.29 29.84
CA PHE A 10 -9.22 -8.91 28.90
C PHE A 10 -9.59 -7.97 27.74
N CYS A 11 -9.84 -6.69 28.02
CA CYS A 11 -10.03 -5.67 26.97
C CYS A 11 -8.78 -5.51 26.10
N PHE A 12 -7.57 -5.56 26.67
CA PHE A 12 -6.32 -5.51 25.91
C PHE A 12 -6.16 -6.72 24.98
N VAL A 13 -6.45 -7.93 25.47
CA VAL A 13 -6.41 -9.16 24.66
C VAL A 13 -7.45 -9.10 23.54
N ILE A 14 -8.65 -8.57 23.79
CA ILE A 14 -9.67 -8.37 22.75
C ILE A 14 -9.21 -7.37 21.71
N VAL A 15 -8.66 -6.22 22.10
CA VAL A 15 -8.15 -5.22 21.15
C VAL A 15 -7.01 -5.80 20.31
N ILE A 16 -6.08 -6.52 20.93
CA ILE A 16 -4.98 -7.21 20.22
C ILE A 16 -5.54 -8.26 19.27
N ALA A 17 -6.48 -9.10 19.72
CA ALA A 17 -7.12 -10.11 18.87
C ALA A 17 -7.90 -9.50 17.70
N LEU A 18 -8.56 -8.35 17.89
CA LEU A 18 -9.25 -7.61 16.83
C LEU A 18 -8.29 -6.90 15.87
N THR A 19 -7.05 -6.60 16.29
CA THR A 19 -6.02 -6.04 15.40
C THR A 19 -5.26 -7.10 14.60
N ILE A 20 -5.33 -8.38 15.01
CA ILE A 20 -4.70 -9.50 14.32
C ILE A 20 -5.71 -10.06 13.31
N ASN A 21 -5.93 -9.35 12.20
CA ASN A 21 -6.59 -9.91 11.02
C ASN A 21 -5.58 -10.72 10.19
N ILE A 22 -5.25 -11.93 10.66
CA ILE A 22 -4.50 -12.90 9.86
C ILE A 22 -5.48 -13.55 8.89
N GLY A 23 -5.57 -13.02 7.67
CA GLY A 23 -6.25 -13.73 6.57
C GLY A 23 -6.96 -12.89 5.53
N GLU A 24 -7.13 -11.57 5.73
CA GLU A 24 -7.74 -10.73 4.70
C GLU A 24 -6.77 -10.47 3.54
N ALA A 25 -7.29 -10.35 2.32
CA ALA A 25 -6.49 -10.01 1.16
C ALA A 25 -5.94 -8.59 1.32
N LEU A 26 -4.61 -8.42 1.15
CA LEU A 26 -3.94 -7.12 1.25
C LEU A 26 -4.74 -6.06 0.51
N GLN A 27 -5.04 -4.94 1.15
CA GLN A 27 -5.76 -3.84 0.55
C GLN A 27 -4.80 -2.71 0.18
N CYS A 28 -4.89 -2.17 -1.04
CA CYS A 28 -4.04 -1.07 -1.49
C CYS A 28 -4.86 0.07 -2.08
N TYR A 29 -4.34 1.29 -2.00
CA TYR A 29 -4.87 2.38 -2.80
C TYR A 29 -4.47 2.21 -4.26
N GLU A 30 -5.43 2.43 -5.16
CA GLU A 30 -5.25 2.46 -6.61
C GLU A 30 -5.59 3.84 -7.15
N CYS A 31 -4.64 4.49 -7.83
CA CYS A 31 -4.89 5.80 -8.44
C CYS A 31 -3.85 6.18 -9.51
N ILE A 32 -4.25 7.08 -10.40
CA ILE A 32 -3.38 7.77 -11.36
C ILE A 32 -3.62 9.28 -11.22
N ALA A 33 -2.61 10.05 -10.82
CA ALA A 33 -2.64 11.51 -10.79
C ALA A 33 -1.62 12.07 -11.78
N VAL A 34 -2.06 12.90 -12.73
CA VAL A 34 -1.23 13.49 -13.79
C VAL A 34 -1.24 15.01 -13.65
N GLY A 35 -0.10 15.67 -13.82
CA GLY A 35 0.03 17.11 -14.02
C GLY A 35 -0.09 17.98 -12.76
N THR A 36 -0.59 17.44 -11.64
CA THR A 36 -0.77 18.21 -10.41
C THR A 36 0.52 18.34 -9.60
N GLY A 37 1.46 17.40 -9.74
CA GLY A 37 2.63 17.29 -8.86
C GLY A 37 2.29 17.03 -7.39
N THR A 38 1.00 16.86 -7.08
CA THR A 38 0.49 16.58 -5.74
C THR A 38 0.43 15.08 -5.50
N ASP A 39 0.73 14.68 -4.28
CA ASP A 39 0.46 13.32 -3.80
C ASP A 39 -1.04 13.07 -3.54
N GLU A 40 -1.86 14.05 -3.85
CA GLU A 40 -3.30 13.92 -3.85
C GLU A 40 -3.71 13.27 -5.17
N CYS A 41 -4.26 12.05 -5.10
CA CYS A 41 -4.94 11.42 -6.21
C CYS A 41 -6.22 12.21 -6.52
N ASN A 42 -6.07 13.38 -7.15
CA ASN A 42 -7.13 14.34 -7.50
C ASN A 42 -7.22 14.58 -9.03
N GLY A 43 -6.45 13.86 -9.86
CA GLY A 43 -6.43 13.97 -11.34
C GLY A 43 -7.51 13.17 -12.09
N ASP A 44 -7.45 13.17 -13.43
CA ASP A 44 -8.52 12.70 -14.34
C ASP A 44 -8.98 11.22 -14.18
N ILE A 45 -8.25 10.38 -13.45
CA ILE A 45 -8.70 9.04 -13.05
C ILE A 45 -8.67 8.94 -11.53
N VAL A 46 -9.66 9.56 -10.91
CA VAL A 46 -9.93 9.52 -9.48
C VAL A 46 -11.34 9.02 -9.29
N VAL A 47 -11.46 7.77 -8.84
CA VAL A 47 -12.68 7.32 -8.16
C VAL A 47 -12.63 7.99 -6.80
N LYS A 48 -13.34 9.10 -6.67
CA LYS A 48 -13.45 10.02 -5.52
C LYS A 48 -13.01 9.52 -4.11
N SER A 49 -12.46 10.48 -3.36
CA SER A 49 -11.91 10.45 -1.99
C SER A 49 -12.92 10.08 -0.88
N ASP A 50 -13.61 8.95 -1.05
CA ASP A 50 -14.62 8.42 -0.12
C ASP A 50 -14.41 6.91 0.13
N GLY A 51 -13.15 6.45 0.13
CA GLY A 51 -12.78 5.06 0.40
C GLY A 51 -12.94 4.10 -0.79
N LYS A 52 -13.27 4.62 -1.97
CA LYS A 52 -13.54 3.83 -3.21
C LYS A 52 -12.31 3.51 -4.06
N ASN A 53 -11.13 4.05 -3.73
CA ASN A 53 -9.87 3.71 -4.40
C ASN A 53 -9.13 2.55 -3.72
N VAL A 54 -9.74 1.88 -2.76
CA VAL A 54 -9.13 0.72 -2.11
C VAL A 54 -9.55 -0.54 -2.86
N ILE A 55 -8.56 -1.31 -3.30
CA ILE A 55 -8.76 -2.58 -3.98
C ILE A 55 -8.11 -3.72 -3.17
N GLU A 56 -8.62 -4.92 -3.34
CA GLU A 56 -7.89 -6.13 -2.92
C GLU A 56 -6.73 -6.38 -3.89
N CYS A 57 -5.57 -6.72 -3.33
CA CYS A 57 -4.35 -6.92 -4.07
C CYS A 57 -4.29 -8.33 -4.64
N ASP A 58 -4.83 -8.46 -5.85
CA ASP A 58 -4.85 -9.71 -6.59
C ASP A 58 -4.50 -9.51 -8.08
N LEU A 59 -4.31 -10.61 -8.81
CA LEU A 59 -3.99 -10.57 -10.24
C LEU A 59 -5.13 -9.96 -11.07
N SER A 60 -6.38 -10.03 -10.61
CA SER A 60 -7.52 -9.49 -11.35
C SER A 60 -7.49 -7.96 -11.34
N SER A 61 -7.23 -7.37 -10.19
CA SER A 61 -7.11 -5.93 -9.98
C SER A 61 -5.88 -5.36 -10.69
N MET A 62 -4.74 -6.07 -10.65
CA MET A 62 -3.54 -5.67 -11.40
C MET A 62 -3.81 -5.60 -12.93
N ARG A 63 -4.57 -6.56 -13.47
CA ARG A 63 -4.94 -6.54 -14.90
C ARG A 63 -5.91 -5.41 -15.21
N ALA A 64 -6.91 -5.18 -14.37
CA ALA A 64 -7.85 -4.08 -14.53
C ALA A 64 -7.12 -2.73 -14.50
N PHE A 65 -6.14 -2.57 -13.60
CA PHE A 65 -5.30 -1.39 -13.56
C PHE A 65 -4.46 -1.20 -14.81
N HIS A 66 -3.84 -2.28 -15.32
CA HIS A 66 -3.09 -2.24 -16.56
C HIS A 66 -3.96 -1.77 -17.74
N SER A 67 -5.22 -2.19 -17.82
CA SER A 67 -6.16 -1.67 -18.83
C SER A 67 -6.41 -0.17 -18.68
N LYS A 68 -6.55 0.34 -17.45
CA LYS A 68 -6.68 1.80 -17.21
C LYS A 68 -5.44 2.57 -17.64
N LEU A 69 -4.24 1.99 -17.51
CA LEU A 69 -2.99 2.59 -18.01
C LEU A 69 -3.01 2.72 -19.54
N GLN A 70 -3.52 1.70 -20.24
CA GLN A 70 -3.63 1.69 -21.70
C GLN A 70 -4.62 2.73 -22.23
N GLU A 71 -5.68 3.01 -21.47
CA GLU A 71 -6.69 4.03 -21.82
C GLU A 71 -6.24 5.46 -21.48
N ASN A 72 -5.23 5.63 -20.64
CA ASN A 72 -4.73 6.94 -20.24
C ASN A 72 -3.82 7.56 -21.31
N SER A 73 -4.11 8.80 -21.73
CA SER A 73 -3.38 9.48 -22.80
C SER A 73 -1.89 9.70 -22.52
N VAL A 74 -1.49 9.83 -21.26
CA VAL A 74 -0.09 10.04 -20.85
C VAL A 74 0.63 8.71 -20.58
N LEU A 75 -0.08 7.73 -20.03
CA LEU A 75 0.52 6.47 -19.58
C LEU A 75 0.41 5.31 -20.57
N SER A 76 -0.43 5.42 -21.59
CA SER A 76 -0.57 4.39 -22.63
C SER A 76 0.77 4.04 -23.29
N GLN A 77 1.63 5.04 -23.50
CA GLN A 77 2.98 4.84 -24.04
C GLN A 77 3.90 4.01 -23.14
N ILE A 78 3.67 3.98 -21.81
CA ILE A 78 4.48 3.21 -20.86
C ILE A 78 3.74 2.02 -20.24
N SER A 79 2.52 1.68 -20.69
CA SER A 79 1.70 0.64 -20.06
C SER A 79 2.42 -0.72 -20.00
N ASN A 80 3.22 -1.04 -21.01
CA ASN A 80 3.98 -2.30 -21.11
C ASN A 80 4.99 -2.51 -19.97
N VAL A 81 5.46 -1.43 -19.33
CA VAL A 81 6.33 -1.52 -18.14
C VAL A 81 5.59 -2.23 -17.00
N PHE A 82 4.27 -2.02 -16.92
CA PHE A 82 3.35 -2.51 -15.91
C PHE A 82 2.56 -3.74 -16.37
N ALA A 83 2.97 -4.39 -17.46
CA ALA A 83 2.32 -5.60 -17.93
C ALA A 83 2.36 -6.69 -16.85
N VAL A 84 1.20 -7.30 -16.60
CA VAL A 84 1.07 -8.41 -15.66
C VAL A 84 1.44 -9.70 -16.37
N ASP A 85 2.60 -10.27 -16.02
CA ASP A 85 3.02 -11.57 -16.53
C ASP A 85 1.95 -12.61 -16.16
N SER A 86 1.38 -13.25 -17.17
CA SER A 86 0.47 -14.37 -16.93
C SER A 86 1.33 -15.59 -16.65
N PRO A 87 1.21 -16.24 -15.47
CA PRO A 87 1.87 -17.52 -15.27
C PRO A 87 1.33 -18.48 -16.35
N SER A 88 2.24 -18.96 -17.20
CA SER A 88 1.94 -20.06 -18.11
C SER A 88 1.35 -21.21 -17.28
N GLN A 89 0.27 -21.81 -17.78
CA GLN A 89 -0.57 -22.82 -17.12
C GLN A 89 0.16 -24.16 -16.87
N THR A 90 1.40 -24.16 -16.41
CA THR A 90 2.16 -25.36 -16.11
C THR A 90 2.18 -25.59 -14.61
N TYR A 91 1.10 -26.20 -14.13
CA TYR A 91 1.05 -27.15 -13.01
C TYR A 91 2.08 -26.90 -11.88
N ARG A 92 1.82 -25.92 -11.01
CA ARG A 92 2.45 -25.88 -9.68
C ARG A 92 1.46 -25.42 -8.62
N PRO A 93 1.57 -26.00 -7.40
CA PRO A 93 1.07 -25.49 -6.15
C PRO A 93 0.69 -24.02 -6.17
N GLN A 94 -0.57 -23.59 -6.08
CA GLN A 94 -0.89 -22.17 -5.92
C GLN A 94 -0.38 -21.68 -4.55
N THR A 95 0.93 -21.51 -4.38
CA THR A 95 1.45 -20.62 -3.34
C THR A 95 1.09 -19.23 -3.81
N LYS A 96 0.05 -18.65 -3.18
CA LYS A 96 -0.41 -17.27 -3.42
C LYS A 96 0.83 -16.38 -3.45
N THR A 97 1.16 -15.84 -4.63
CA THR A 97 2.32 -14.96 -4.78
C THR A 97 2.14 -13.81 -3.79
N PRO A 98 3.13 -13.54 -2.92
CA PRO A 98 3.01 -12.44 -1.99
C PRO A 98 2.85 -11.15 -2.79
N MET A 99 1.93 -10.31 -2.34
CA MET A 99 1.57 -9.04 -2.99
C MET A 99 2.00 -7.88 -2.11
N ALA A 100 2.21 -6.72 -2.71
CA ALA A 100 2.57 -5.49 -2.04
C ALA A 100 1.89 -4.28 -2.69
N CYS A 101 1.62 -3.26 -1.89
CA CYS A 101 1.22 -1.96 -2.40
C CYS A 101 2.44 -1.21 -2.92
N VAL A 102 2.27 -0.48 -4.01
CA VAL A 102 3.31 0.37 -4.58
C VAL A 102 2.81 1.79 -4.76
N LYS A 103 3.73 2.73 -4.57
CA LYS A 103 3.59 4.13 -4.90
C LYS A 103 4.76 4.56 -5.76
N LEU A 104 4.46 5.03 -6.96
CA LEU A 104 5.44 5.41 -7.97
C LEU A 104 5.26 6.89 -8.32
N GLY A 105 6.35 7.64 -8.25
CA GLY A 105 6.45 8.96 -8.85
C GLY A 105 7.19 8.84 -10.18
N LEU A 106 6.57 9.29 -11.26
CA LEU A 106 7.13 9.25 -12.60
C LEU A 106 7.17 10.66 -13.19
N LYS A 107 8.14 10.88 -14.07
CA LYS A 107 8.16 12.01 -15.00
C LYS A 107 8.04 11.47 -16.41
N VAL A 108 7.00 11.85 -17.12
CA VAL A 108 6.69 11.40 -18.49
C VAL A 108 6.67 12.63 -19.39
N GLY A 109 7.76 12.88 -20.10
CA GLY A 109 7.95 14.17 -20.79
C GLY A 109 7.92 15.34 -19.81
N SER A 110 6.97 16.27 -19.99
CA SER A 110 6.73 17.40 -19.09
C SER A 110 5.83 17.06 -17.89
N GLU A 111 5.14 15.93 -17.92
CA GLU A 111 4.13 15.59 -16.92
C GLU A 111 4.74 14.89 -15.70
N SER A 112 4.35 15.35 -14.51
CA SER A 112 4.58 14.62 -13.27
C SER A 112 3.39 13.72 -12.99
N VAL A 113 3.66 12.43 -12.74
CA VAL A 113 2.64 11.41 -12.50
C VAL A 113 2.87 10.73 -11.15
N ILE A 114 1.82 10.62 -10.35
CA ILE A 114 1.78 9.72 -9.19
C ILE A 114 0.88 8.54 -9.52
N LEU A 115 1.42 7.35 -9.30
CA LEU A 115 0.75 6.08 -9.51
C LEU A 115 0.70 5.31 -8.18
N ARG A 116 -0.49 4.86 -7.80
CA ARG A 116 -0.67 3.94 -6.67
C ARG A 116 -1.35 2.70 -7.20
N THR A 117 -0.82 1.53 -6.87
CA THR A 117 -1.42 0.26 -7.29
C THR A 117 -0.86 -0.91 -6.48
N CYS A 118 -1.17 -2.11 -6.93
CA CYS A 118 -0.70 -3.39 -6.46
C CYS A 118 0.39 -3.97 -7.37
N GLN A 119 1.31 -4.71 -6.77
CA GLN A 119 2.30 -5.50 -7.50
C GLN A 119 2.70 -6.74 -6.69
N THR A 120 3.54 -7.59 -7.27
CA THR A 120 4.19 -8.66 -6.53
C THR A 120 5.12 -8.09 -5.46
N ALA A 121 5.15 -8.73 -4.29
CA ALA A 121 6.03 -8.35 -3.21
C ALA A 121 7.50 -8.54 -3.59
N GLN A 122 8.37 -7.81 -2.90
CA GLN A 122 9.80 -7.93 -3.11
C GLN A 122 10.30 -9.30 -2.63
N THR A 123 11.18 -9.92 -3.42
CA THR A 123 11.89 -11.15 -3.06
C THR A 123 13.40 -10.93 -3.16
N GLU A 124 14.19 -11.93 -2.78
CA GLU A 124 15.65 -11.89 -2.95
C GLU A 124 16.06 -11.70 -4.42
N THR A 125 15.28 -12.26 -5.35
CA THR A 125 15.59 -12.28 -6.78
C THR A 125 14.82 -11.22 -7.58
N VAL A 126 13.67 -10.77 -7.09
CA VAL A 126 12.81 -9.80 -7.78
C VAL A 126 12.64 -8.56 -6.92
N LYS A 127 13.17 -7.44 -7.42
CA LYS A 127 13.03 -6.11 -6.81
C LYS A 127 12.14 -5.24 -7.71
N PRO A 128 10.83 -5.14 -7.48
CA PRO A 128 9.90 -4.53 -8.44
C PRO A 128 10.25 -3.09 -8.82
N CYS A 129 10.68 -2.26 -7.86
CA CYS A 129 11.14 -0.90 -8.14
C CYS A 129 12.36 -0.87 -9.08
N GLN A 130 13.31 -1.79 -8.89
CA GLN A 130 14.50 -1.86 -9.72
C GLN A 130 14.13 -2.35 -11.13
N VAL A 131 13.32 -3.40 -11.22
CA VAL A 131 12.81 -3.91 -12.51
C VAL A 131 12.09 -2.81 -13.29
N THR A 132 11.25 -2.02 -12.62
CA THR A 132 10.54 -0.89 -13.23
C THR A 132 11.50 0.17 -13.75
N ARG A 133 12.49 0.57 -12.93
CA ARG A 133 13.54 1.52 -13.34
C ARG A 133 14.35 1.02 -14.53
N ASP A 134 14.74 -0.25 -14.50
CA ASP A 134 15.57 -0.86 -15.55
C ASP A 134 14.80 -0.99 -16.87
N LYS A 135 13.51 -1.39 -16.82
CA LYS A 135 12.62 -1.40 -17.99
C LYS A 135 12.44 0.01 -18.56
N ILE A 136 12.16 1.00 -17.71
CA ILE A 136 12.00 2.40 -18.15
C ILE A 136 13.28 2.91 -18.83
N LYS A 137 14.43 2.69 -18.19
CA LYS A 137 15.73 3.12 -18.73
C LYS A 137 16.05 2.45 -20.06
N LYS A 138 15.69 1.18 -20.22
CA LYS A 138 15.92 0.40 -21.44
C LYS A 138 15.01 0.82 -22.58
N ASP A 139 13.72 0.98 -22.32
CA ASP A 139 12.70 1.11 -23.37
C ASP A 139 12.35 2.58 -23.69
N PHE A 140 12.59 3.51 -22.74
CA PHE A 140 12.17 4.91 -22.85
C PHE A 140 13.31 5.93 -22.68
N HIS A 141 14.52 5.46 -22.38
CA HIS A 141 15.71 6.28 -22.18
C HIS A 141 15.44 7.47 -21.24
N ASP A 142 15.64 8.71 -21.71
CA ASP A 142 15.48 9.94 -20.92
C ASP A 142 14.06 10.55 -21.03
N THR A 143 13.17 9.95 -21.84
CA THR A 143 11.80 10.45 -22.04
C THR A 143 10.92 10.20 -20.81
N VAL A 144 11.23 9.15 -20.06
CA VAL A 144 10.50 8.73 -18.86
C VAL A 144 11.50 8.48 -17.73
N ARG A 145 11.20 9.01 -16.54
CA ARG A 145 12.05 8.84 -15.35
C ARG A 145 11.22 8.39 -14.16
N VAL A 146 11.79 7.52 -13.33
CA VAL A 146 11.23 7.16 -12.01
C VAL A 146 11.83 8.09 -10.96
N ASP A 147 11.00 8.94 -10.39
CA ASP A 147 11.36 9.93 -9.38
C ASP A 147 11.32 9.31 -7.97
N SER A 148 10.30 8.50 -7.69
CA SER A 148 10.15 7.76 -6.43
C SER A 148 9.52 6.39 -6.66
N CYS A 149 9.83 5.44 -5.78
CA CYS A 149 9.22 4.12 -5.79
C CYS A 149 9.25 3.57 -4.36
N ASP A 150 8.07 3.47 -3.74
CA ASP A 150 7.89 2.98 -2.39
C ASP A 150 7.04 1.70 -2.44
N ILE A 151 7.48 0.66 -1.72
CA ILE A 151 6.80 -0.63 -1.61
C ILE A 151 6.47 -0.87 -0.14
N CYS A 152 5.28 -1.38 0.14
CA CYS A 152 4.88 -1.76 1.49
C CYS A 152 3.87 -2.91 1.46
N GLU A 153 3.86 -3.71 2.53
CA GLU A 153 3.13 -4.99 2.60
C GLU A 153 2.02 -4.97 3.67
N SER A 154 1.51 -3.77 3.98
CA SER A 154 0.46 -3.55 4.98
C SER A 154 -0.75 -2.89 4.32
N ASP A 155 -1.95 -3.10 4.86
CA ASP A 155 -3.15 -2.52 4.27
C ASP A 155 -3.04 -0.99 4.17
N LYS A 156 -3.40 -0.48 2.99
CA LYS A 156 -3.54 0.95 2.66
C LYS A 156 -2.26 1.76 2.90
N CYS A 157 -1.11 1.10 2.96
CA CYS A 157 0.17 1.71 3.31
C CYS A 157 0.72 2.66 2.22
N ASN A 158 0.26 2.52 0.97
CA ASN A 158 0.66 3.38 -0.14
C ASN A 158 -0.17 4.68 -0.24
N GLY A 159 -0.93 5.02 0.81
CA GLY A 159 -1.71 6.25 0.88
C GLY A 159 -0.85 7.52 1.00
N SER A 160 -1.52 8.68 0.88
CA SER A 160 -0.97 10.01 1.19
C SER A 160 -1.06 10.32 2.69
N ASP A 161 -1.92 9.60 3.40
CA ASP A 161 -2.15 9.82 4.82
C ASP A 161 -0.96 9.27 5.60
N LYS A 162 -0.03 10.16 5.96
CA LYS A 162 0.79 9.96 7.15
C LYS A 162 -0.21 9.80 8.29
N ILE A 163 -0.41 8.56 8.77
CA ILE A 163 -1.15 8.31 10.00
C ILE A 163 -0.59 9.32 11.00
N LYS A 164 -1.41 10.31 11.37
CA LYS A 164 -1.01 11.34 12.33
C LYS A 164 -0.77 10.59 13.63
N SER A 165 0.48 10.22 13.87
CA SER A 165 0.98 9.45 15.01
C SER A 165 0.46 10.00 16.35
N SER A 166 0.13 11.30 16.37
CA SER A 166 -0.62 11.99 17.42
C SER A 166 -1.86 11.23 17.92
N THR A 167 -2.66 10.59 17.07
CA THR A 167 -3.91 9.94 17.50
C THR A 167 -3.63 8.66 18.30
N LEU A 168 -2.60 7.90 17.94
CA LEU A 168 -2.18 6.70 18.68
C LEU A 168 -1.54 7.09 20.01
N PHE A 169 -0.75 8.15 20.06
CA PHE A 169 -0.15 8.61 21.32
C PHE A 169 -1.19 9.11 22.32
N ILE A 170 -2.25 9.80 21.87
CA ILE A 170 -3.28 10.36 22.76
C ILE A 170 -4.14 9.26 23.41
N THR A 171 -4.43 8.16 22.72
CA THR A 171 -5.21 7.05 23.29
C THR A 171 -4.37 6.05 24.08
N PHE A 172 -3.18 5.69 23.61
CA PHE A 172 -2.41 4.62 24.24
C PHE A 172 -1.56 5.08 25.43
N ILE A 173 -0.98 6.29 25.43
CA ILE A 173 -0.16 6.79 26.56
C ILE A 173 -0.93 6.84 27.90
N PRO A 174 -2.13 7.46 27.99
CA PRO A 174 -2.85 7.51 29.26
C PRO A 174 -3.29 6.12 29.75
N LEU A 175 -3.55 5.19 28.82
CA LEU A 175 -3.88 3.80 29.12
C LEU A 175 -2.67 3.06 29.74
N PHE A 176 -1.48 3.17 29.13
CA PHE A 176 -0.26 2.60 29.69
C PHE A 176 0.11 3.23 31.04
N ALA A 177 -0.01 4.55 31.19
CA ALA A 177 0.27 5.24 32.44
C ALA A 177 -0.65 4.77 33.58
N SER A 178 -1.94 4.56 33.29
CA SER A 178 -2.92 4.08 34.28
C SER A 178 -2.63 2.65 34.75
N VAL A 179 -2.21 1.75 33.85
CA VAL A 179 -1.83 0.38 34.17
C VAL A 179 -0.52 0.36 34.98
N PHE A 180 0.48 1.14 34.56
CA PHE A 180 1.78 1.20 35.24
C PHE A 180 1.65 1.78 36.65
N MET A 181 0.88 2.87 36.82
CA MET A 181 0.57 3.43 38.14
C MET A 181 -0.20 2.42 39.00
N GLY A 182 -1.15 1.68 38.43
CA GLY A 182 -1.88 0.63 39.15
C GLY A 182 -1.01 -0.54 39.61
N ILE A 183 0.04 -0.89 38.86
CA ILE A 183 1.03 -1.91 39.23
C ILE A 183 1.93 -1.40 40.36
N ILE A 184 2.45 -0.16 40.23
CA ILE A 184 3.28 0.46 41.28
C ILE A 184 2.50 0.56 42.59
N TYR A 185 1.23 0.99 42.54
CA TYR A 185 0.38 1.13 43.73
C TYR A 185 0.03 -0.20 44.41
N ARG A 186 0.16 -1.33 43.70
CA ARG A 186 0.00 -2.68 44.28
C ARG A 186 1.30 -3.27 44.81
N ALA A 187 2.45 -2.75 44.36
CA ALA A 187 3.77 -3.22 44.74
C ALA A 187 4.37 -2.44 45.93
N ALA A 188 3.83 -1.26 46.24
CA ALA A 188 4.09 -0.47 47.45
C ALA A 188 3.10 -0.83 48.56
#